data_AF-A0AAW2AJY8-F1
#
_entry.id   AF-A0AAW2AJY8-F1
#
_cell.length_a   1.000
_cell.length_b   1.000
_cell.length_c   1.000
_cell.angle_alpha   90.00
_cell.angle_beta   90.00
_cell.angle_gamma   90.00
#
_symmetry.space_group_name_H-M   'P 1'
#
loop_
_entity.id
_entity.type
_entity.pdbx_description
1 polymer ?
#
loop_
_entity_poly.entity_id
_entity_poly.type
_entity_poly.pdbx_seq_one_letter_code
_entity_poly.pdbx_strand_id
1 'polypeptide(L)'
;KAFGAARTLIEHFRRSELANTKLKEKKQQMNTPQHKLIQDVTTQWNSTYFMLERLLEQRWPITAMLSDSEVTPDLTAMLSDPE
;
A
#
# COMPACT_ATOMS: atom_id res chain seq x y z
N LYS A 1 -7.21 3.22 -14.88
CA LYS A 1 -7.56 1.77 -14.79
C LYS A 1 -7.23 1.26 -13.38
N ALA A 2 -8.21 0.73 -12.63
CA ALA A 2 -8.06 0.39 -11.20
C ALA A 2 -7.04 -0.73 -10.91
N PHE A 3 -7.02 -1.79 -11.73
CA PHE A 3 -6.07 -2.91 -11.54
C PHE A 3 -4.60 -2.50 -11.67
N GLY A 4 -4.29 -1.56 -12.55
CA GLY A 4 -2.92 -1.04 -12.70
C GLY A 4 -2.45 -0.34 -11.43
N ALA A 5 -3.31 0.52 -10.85
CA ALA A 5 -3.02 1.20 -9.60
C ALA A 5 -2.82 0.22 -8.43
N ALA A 6 -3.65 -0.84 -8.34
CA ALA A 6 -3.49 -1.89 -7.34
C ALA A 6 -2.12 -2.58 -7.42
N ARG A 7 -1.67 -2.94 -8.63
CA ARG A 7 -0.34 -3.54 -8.85
C ARG A 7 0.78 -2.59 -8.44
N THR A 8 0.71 -1.32 -8.87
CA THR A 8 1.71 -0.30 -8.51
C THR A 8 1.80 -0.09 -7.00
N LEU A 9 0.66 -0.07 -6.31
CA LEU A 9 0.59 0.07 -4.86
C LEU A 9 1.29 -1.09 -4.15
N ILE A 10 1.00 -2.33 -4.54
CA ILE A 10 1.63 -3.52 -3.93
C ILE A 10 3.13 -3.55 -4.23
N GLU A 11 3.52 -3.19 -5.44
CA GLU A 11 4.92 -3.09 -5.85
C GLU A 11 5.69 -2.05 -5.02
N HIS A 12 5.06 -0.93 -4.65
CA HIS A 12 5.65 0.04 -3.73
C HIS A 12 5.98 -0.60 -2.37
N PHE A 13 5.04 -1.33 -1.77
CA PHE A 13 5.27 -2.02 -0.50
C PHE A 13 6.25 -3.18 -0.58
N ARG A 14 6.43 -3.81 -1.74
CA ARG A 14 7.45 -4.86 -1.93
C ARG A 14 8.85 -4.28 -2.05
N ARG A 15 9.00 -3.10 -2.68
CA ARG A 15 10.31 -2.47 -2.92
C ARG A 15 10.79 -1.60 -1.76
N SER A 16 9.88 -1.04 -0.97
CA SER A 16 10.20 -0.16 0.15
C SER A 16 10.06 -0.89 1.48
N GLU A 17 11.19 -1.27 2.08
CA GLU A 17 11.25 -1.85 3.43
C GLU A 17 10.63 -0.92 4.48
N LEU A 18 10.84 0.40 4.34
CA LEU A 18 10.23 1.41 5.20
C LEU A 18 8.69 1.37 5.11
N ALA A 19 8.14 1.39 3.89
CA ALA A 19 6.69 1.34 3.70
C ALA A 19 6.10 0.01 4.19
N ASN A 20 6.81 -1.10 3.99
CA ASN A 20 6.40 -2.41 4.48
C ASN A 20 6.35 -2.45 6.02
N THR A 21 7.40 -1.92 6.67
CA THR A 21 7.52 -1.86 8.13
C THR A 21 6.40 -1.00 8.73
N LYS A 22 6.19 0.21 8.20
CA LYS A 22 5.10 1.09 8.65
C LYS A 22 3.72 0.47 8.43
N LEU A 23 3.52 -0.21 7.30
CA LEU A 23 2.29 -0.95 7.07
C LEU A 23 2.09 -2.08 8.10
N LYS A 24 3.15 -2.80 8.46
CA LYS A 24 3.10 -3.84 9.50
C LYS A 24 2.75 -3.25 10.88
N GLU A 25 3.36 -2.13 11.24
CA GLU A 25 3.04 -1.40 12.47
C GLU A 25 1.57 -0.97 12.49
N LYS A 26 1.08 -0.39 11.39
CA LYS A 26 -0.33 0.02 11.29
C LYS A 26 -1.29 -1.17 11.43
N LYS A 27 -0.94 -2.32 10.85
CA LYS A 27 -1.73 -3.55 11.02
C LYS A 27 -1.80 -4.00 12.48
N GLN A 28 -0.69 -3.91 13.21
CA GLN A 28 -0.61 -4.24 14.63
C GLN A 28 -1.41 -3.25 15.49
N GLN A 29 -1.25 -1.95 15.27
CA GLN A 29 -1.99 -0.90 15.97
C GLN A 29 -3.51 -1.06 15.81
N MET A 30 -3.97 -1.46 14.62
CA MET A 30 -5.38 -1.68 14.33
C MET A 30 -5.89 -3.08 14.67
N ASN A 31 -5.06 -3.96 15.25
CA ASN A 31 -5.39 -5.36 15.53
C ASN A 31 -5.95 -6.12 14.31
N THR A 32 -5.45 -5.81 13.12
CA THR A 32 -5.85 -6.47 11.87
C THR A 32 -4.99 -7.70 11.60
N PRO A 33 -5.50 -8.67 10.82
CA PRO A 33 -4.71 -9.82 10.41
C PRO A 33 -3.42 -9.39 9.70
N GLN A 34 -2.26 -9.93 10.11
CA GLN A 34 -0.95 -9.53 9.59
C GLN A 34 -0.59 -10.25 8.27
N HIS A 35 -1.56 -10.37 7.37
CA HIS A 35 -1.35 -11.01 6.07
C HIS A 35 -0.47 -10.14 5.16
N LYS A 36 0.45 -10.78 4.43
CA LYS A 36 1.24 -10.10 3.41
C LYS A 36 0.36 -9.68 2.24
N LEU A 37 0.72 -8.59 1.57
CA LEU A 37 0.08 -8.21 0.31
C LEU A 37 0.42 -9.25 -0.77
N ILE A 38 -0.55 -9.55 -1.64
CA ILE A 38 -0.42 -10.55 -2.70
C ILE A 38 -0.20 -9.81 -4.01
N GLN A 39 0.86 -10.15 -4.75
CA GLN A 39 1.10 -9.61 -6.09
C GLN A 39 0.30 -10.40 -7.12
N ASP A 40 -0.22 -9.69 -8.12
CA ASP A 40 -0.80 -10.31 -9.31
C ASP A 40 0.26 -11.08 -10.12
N VAL A 41 -0.11 -12.26 -10.62
CA VAL A 41 0.76 -13.14 -11.40
C VAL A 41 0.04 -13.49 -12.69
N THR A 42 0.53 -12.96 -13.82
CA THR A 42 -0.11 -13.06 -15.14
C THR A 42 -0.40 -14.51 -15.56
N THR A 43 0.42 -15.47 -15.13
CA THR A 43 0.27 -16.90 -15.48
C THR A 43 -0.70 -17.65 -14.57
N GLN A 44 -1.23 -17.04 -13.51
CA GLN A 44 -2.12 -17.68 -12.53
C GLN A 44 -3.49 -17.00 -12.51
N TRP A 45 -4.53 -17.74 -12.89
CA TRP A 45 -5.84 -17.18 -13.23
C TRP A 45 -6.57 -16.54 -12.03
N ASN A 46 -6.21 -16.92 -10.80
CA ASN A 46 -6.85 -16.43 -9.58
C ASN A 46 -6.01 -15.38 -8.84
N SER A 47 -4.81 -15.04 -9.31
CA SER A 47 -3.89 -14.16 -8.58
C SER A 47 -4.44 -12.73 -8.45
N THR A 48 -5.09 -12.21 -9.50
CA THR A 48 -5.76 -10.90 -9.46
C THR A 48 -6.87 -10.86 -8.42
N TYR A 49 -7.67 -11.93 -8.31
CA TYR A 49 -8.74 -12.03 -7.32
C TYR A 49 -8.17 -11.95 -5.90
N PHE A 50 -7.19 -12.80 -5.58
CA PHE A 50 -6.57 -12.82 -4.25
C PHE A 50 -5.84 -11.52 -3.92
N MET A 51 -5.20 -10.88 -4.91
CA MET A 51 -4.61 -9.55 -4.76
C MET A 51 -5.66 -8.53 -4.29
N LEU A 52 -6.80 -8.46 -4.97
CA LEU A 52 -7.85 -7.51 -4.63
C LEU A 52 -8.51 -7.82 -3.29
N GLU A 53 -8.81 -9.08 -3.03
CA GLU A 53 -9.35 -9.53 -1.74
C GLU A 53 -8.41 -9.14 -0.57
N ARG A 54 -7.09 -9.27 -0.77
CA ARG A 54 -6.10 -8.83 0.21
C ARG A 54 -6.07 -7.33 0.42
N LEU A 55 -6.16 -6.55 -0.66
CA LEU A 55 -6.21 -5.10 -0.56
C LEU A 55 -7.47 -4.61 0.15
N LEU A 56 -8.60 -5.29 -0.05
CA LEU A 56 -9.85 -4.98 0.64
C LEU A 56 -9.78 -5.31 2.13
N GLU A 57 -9.24 -6.48 2.50
CA GLU A 57 -9.03 -6.85 3.90
C GLU A 57 -8.14 -5.83 4.63
N GLN A 58 -7.11 -5.33 3.93
CA GLN A 58 -6.09 -4.44 4.49
C GLN A 58 -6.34 -2.95 4.18
N ARG A 59 -7.55 -2.59 3.73
CA ARG A 59 -7.89 -1.24 3.26
C ARG A 59 -7.60 -0.16 4.31
N TRP A 60 -7.99 -0.38 5.55
CA TRP A 60 -7.84 0.61 6.62
C TRP A 60 -6.37 0.82 7.02
N PRO A 61 -5.57 -0.23 7.32
CA PRO A 61 -4.13 -0.07 7.56
C PRO A 61 -3.39 0.60 6.39
N ILE A 62 -3.71 0.24 5.14
CA ILE A 62 -3.09 0.84 3.95
C ILE A 62 -3.45 2.32 3.85
N THR A 63 -4.72 2.67 4.00
CA THR A 63 -5.17 4.08 3.90
C THR A 63 -4.52 4.94 4.97
N ALA A 64 -4.47 4.44 6.20
CA ALA A 64 -3.89 5.19 7.31
C ALA A 64 -2.37 5.35 7.19
N MET A 65 -1.66 4.33 6.70
CA MET A 65 -0.21 4.43 6.43
C MET A 65 0.08 5.38 5.26
N LEU A 66 -0.74 5.40 4.21
CA LEU A 66 -0.58 6.35 3.10
C LEU A 66 -0.92 7.80 3.51
N SER A 67 -1.72 7.97 4.57
CA SER A 67 -2.05 9.28 5.13
C SER A 67 -0.98 9.78 6.12
N ASP A 68 -0.07 8.91 6.58
CA ASP A 68 1.04 9.31 7.44
C ASP A 68 2.10 10.05 6.60
N SER A 69 2.34 11.32 6.96
CA SER A 69 3.20 12.28 6.24
C SER A 69 4.68 11.90 6.18
N GLU A 70 5.10 10.84 6.86
CA GLU A 70 6.49 10.40 6.86
C GLU A 70 6.87 9.45 5.69
N VAL A 71 5.92 9.04 4.85
CA VAL A 71 6.20 8.15 3.69
C VAL A 71 5.90 8.82 2.35
N THR A 72 5.10 9.87 2.35
CA THR A 72 4.95 10.75 1.20
C THR A 72 5.63 12.07 1.56
N PRO A 73 6.83 12.40 1.02
CA PRO A 73 7.24 13.79 1.03
C PRO A 73 6.10 14.55 0.37
N ASP A 74 5.51 15.42 1.17
CA ASP A 74 4.33 16.20 0.84
C ASP A 74 4.52 16.84 -0.53
N LEU A 75 3.79 16.36 -1.55
CA LEU A 75 3.80 16.97 -2.89
C LEU A 75 3.35 18.45 -2.81
N THR A 76 2.65 18.82 -1.74
CA THR A 76 2.24 20.19 -1.43
C THR A 76 3.43 21.08 -1.04
N ALA A 77 4.49 20.51 -0.45
CA ALA A 77 5.67 21.27 -0.07
C ALA A 77 6.52 21.70 -1.28
N MET A 78 6.45 20.98 -2.41
CA MET A 78 7.17 21.37 -3.65
C MET A 78 6.46 22.43 -4.50
N LEU A 79 5.19 22.74 -4.21
CA LEU A 79 4.44 23.82 -4.87
C LEU A 79 4.32 25.08 -3.99
N SER A 80 5.03 25.09 -2.86
CA SER A 80 5.07 26.18 -1.88
C SER A 80 6.38 26.98 -1.93
N ASP A 81 7.04 27.06 -3.09
CA ASP A 81 8.08 28.07 -3.34
C ASP A 81 7.42 29.32 -3.94
N PRO A 82 7.24 30.40 -3.15
CA PRO A 82 7.36 31.75 -3.65
C PRO A 82 8.69 32.32 -3.17
N GLU A 83 9.73 32.20 -3.99
CA GLU A 83 10.74 33.23 -4.23
C GLU A 83 11.50 32.95 -5.53
#